data_AF-A0A960J9G2-F1
#
_entry.id   AF-A0A960J9G2-F1
#
_cell.length_a   1.000
_cell.length_b   1.000
_cell.length_c   1.000
_cell.angle_alpha   90.00
_cell.angle_beta   90.00
_cell.angle_gamma   90.00
#
_symmetry.space_group_name_H-M   'P 1'
#
loop_
_entity.id
_entity.type
_entity.pdbx_description
1 polymer ?
#
loop_
_entity_poly.entity_id
_entity_poly.type
_entity_poly.pdbx_seq_one_letter_code
_entity_poly.pdbx_strand_id
1 'polypeptide(L)'
;MQVQTPTKSRKPGKAEAEFYSPQREAAMFYGLFLRGHSADAIRQEIDIPPSVMRKWLRAREWDARFRAEIQKMYAYRKQVLAIFDSLVTSEQTAERWQ
;
A
#
# COMPACT_ATOMS: atom_id res chain seq x y z
N MET A 1 14.53 -6.72 -43.16
CA MET A 1 14.74 -6.74 -41.69
C MET A 1 13.60 -5.98 -41.03
N GLN A 2 12.74 -6.66 -40.27
CA GLN A 2 11.79 -6.01 -39.37
C GLN A 2 11.88 -6.71 -38.03
N VAL A 3 12.41 -6.01 -37.02
CA VAL A 3 12.37 -6.43 -35.63
C VAL A 3 11.09 -5.86 -35.01
N GLN A 4 10.10 -6.72 -34.85
CA GLN A 4 8.94 -6.43 -34.01
C GLN A 4 9.27 -6.95 -32.61
N THR A 5 9.44 -6.05 -31.64
CA THR A 5 9.46 -6.41 -30.22
C THR A 5 8.04 -6.28 -29.67
N PRO A 6 7.35 -7.37 -29.32
CA PRO A 6 6.14 -7.26 -28.51
C PRO A 6 6.58 -7.18 -27.04
N THR A 7 6.48 -6.00 -26.43
CA THR A 7 6.41 -5.85 -24.98
C THR A 7 5.12 -6.51 -24.48
N LYS A 8 5.19 -7.82 -24.26
CA LYS A 8 4.12 -8.61 -23.64
C LYS A 8 4.13 -8.30 -22.15
N SER A 9 3.13 -7.56 -21.69
CA SER A 9 2.83 -7.40 -20.26
C SER A 9 2.74 -8.77 -19.60
N ARG A 10 3.78 -9.14 -18.85
CA ARG A 10 3.80 -10.39 -18.07
C ARG A 10 2.82 -10.23 -16.92
N LYS A 11 1.82 -11.10 -16.85
CA LYS A 11 0.97 -11.19 -15.65
C LYS A 11 1.89 -11.58 -14.48
N PRO A 12 1.80 -10.90 -13.32
CA PRO A 12 2.61 -11.26 -12.17
C PRO A 12 2.36 -12.72 -11.79
N GLY A 13 3.42 -13.42 -11.42
CA GLY A 13 3.29 -14.78 -10.89
C GLY A 13 2.49 -14.76 -9.59
N LYS A 14 1.86 -15.89 -9.21
CA LYS A 14 1.06 -15.97 -7.97
C LYS A 14 1.83 -15.48 -6.73
N ALA A 15 3.12 -15.85 -6.62
CA ALA A 15 3.99 -15.40 -5.54
C ALA A 15 4.28 -13.89 -5.54
N GLU A 16 4.35 -13.25 -6.71
CA GLU A 16 4.51 -11.79 -6.80
C GLU A 16 3.21 -11.09 -6.39
N ALA A 17 2.06 -11.60 -6.80
CA ALA A 17 0.76 -11.07 -6.38
C ALA A 17 0.52 -11.23 -4.87
N GLU A 18 0.92 -12.35 -4.28
CA GLU A 18 0.89 -12.57 -2.83
C GLU A 18 1.87 -11.64 -2.09
N PHE A 19 3.05 -11.38 -2.68
CA PHE A 19 4.04 -10.46 -2.13
C PHE A 19 3.46 -9.06 -1.94
N TYR A 20 2.63 -8.61 -2.89
CA TYR A 20 1.94 -7.32 -2.88
C TYR A 20 0.51 -7.40 -2.35
N SER A 21 0.11 -8.42 -1.57
CA SER A 21 -1.22 -8.39 -0.94
C SER A 21 -1.25 -7.36 0.20
N PRO A 22 -2.34 -6.59 0.38
CA PRO A 22 -2.46 -5.64 1.48
C PRO A 22 -2.23 -6.28 2.86
N GLN A 23 -2.66 -7.53 3.03
CA GLN A 23 -2.49 -8.31 4.24
C GLN A 23 -1.01 -8.57 4.54
N ARG A 24 -0.24 -8.98 3.53
CA ARG A 24 1.18 -9.29 3.72
C ARG A 24 2.00 -8.03 4.00
N GLU A 25 1.69 -6.92 3.34
CA GLU A 25 2.36 -5.65 3.62
C GLU A 25 1.98 -5.14 5.03
N ALA A 26 0.70 -5.21 5.42
CA ALA A 26 0.27 -4.86 6.77
C ALA A 26 0.94 -5.74 7.83
N ALA A 27 1.10 -7.05 7.58
CA ALA A 27 1.81 -7.95 8.48
C ALA A 27 3.31 -7.61 8.59
N MET A 28 3.94 -7.15 7.50
CA MET A 28 5.32 -6.66 7.53
C MET A 28 5.45 -5.42 8.42
N PHE A 29 4.56 -4.44 8.26
CA PHE A 29 4.52 -3.23 9.10
C PHE A 29 4.20 -3.56 10.56
N TYR A 30 3.27 -4.49 10.80
CA TYR A 30 2.96 -4.98 12.13
C TYR A 30 4.17 -5.62 12.80
N GLY A 31 4.99 -6.37 12.05
CA GLY A 31 6.25 -6.88 12.55
C GLY A 31 7.23 -5.78 13.00
N LEU A 32 7.22 -4.59 12.36
CA LEU A 32 8.00 -3.45 12.85
C LEU A 32 7.43 -2.90 14.15
N PHE A 33 6.11 -2.76 14.24
CA PHE A 33 5.43 -2.31 15.46
C PHE A 33 5.80 -3.21 16.67
N LEU A 34 5.71 -4.53 16.51
CA LEU A 34 6.10 -5.50 17.56
C LEU A 34 7.56 -5.40 18.00
N ARG A 35 8.45 -4.82 17.17
CA ARG A 35 9.86 -4.56 17.51
C ARG A 35 10.07 -3.21 18.21
N GLY A 36 9.00 -2.52 18.59
CA GLY A 36 9.05 -1.25 19.32
C GLY A 36 9.03 0.00 18.44
N HIS A 37 8.76 -0.12 17.14
CA HIS A 37 8.52 1.06 16.31
C HIS A 37 7.15 1.68 16.64
N SER A 38 7.09 3.00 16.68
CA SER A 38 5.84 3.75 16.91
C SER A 38 4.80 3.41 15.84
N ALA A 39 3.58 3.10 16.30
CA ALA A 39 2.43 2.91 15.41
C ALA A 39 2.16 4.16 14.58
N ASP A 40 2.30 5.36 15.14
CA ASP A 40 2.07 6.62 14.42
C ASP A 40 3.11 6.88 13.34
N ALA A 41 4.39 6.55 13.61
CA ALA A 41 5.44 6.64 12.60
C ALA A 41 5.14 5.67 11.43
N ILE A 42 4.73 4.44 11.74
CA ILE A 42 4.38 3.45 10.73
C ILE A 42 3.15 3.89 9.92
N ARG A 43 2.11 4.45 10.56
CA ARG A 43 0.92 4.98 9.86
C ARG A 43 1.29 6.05 8.85
N GLN A 44 2.22 6.94 9.20
CA GLN A 44 2.69 8.00 8.30
C GLN A 44 3.46 7.45 7.09
N GLU A 45 4.21 6.36 7.28
CA GLU A 45 4.92 5.68 6.19
C GLU A 45 3.95 4.91 5.27
N ILE A 46 2.85 4.38 5.80
CA ILE A 46 1.83 3.68 5.01
C ILE A 46 0.93 4.66 4.25
N ASP A 47 0.50 5.74 4.91
CA ASP A 47 -0.51 6.63 4.35
C ASP A 47 0.03 7.51 3.22
N ILE A 48 -0.83 7.79 2.25
CA ILE A 48 -0.59 8.84 1.25
C ILE A 48 -1.41 10.05 1.69
N PRO A 49 -0.79 11.18 2.06
CA PRO A 49 -1.53 12.36 2.49
C PRO A 49 -2.54 12.82 1.42
N PRO A 50 -3.79 13.18 1.79
CA PRO A 50 -4.81 13.64 0.83
C PRO A 50 -4.37 14.87 0.03
N SER A 51 -3.44 15.67 0.56
CA SER A 51 -2.81 16.79 -0.16
C SER A 51 -1.97 16.32 -1.34
N VAL A 52 -1.19 15.25 -1.17
CA VAL A 52 -0.38 14.62 -2.22
C VAL A 52 -1.29 14.06 -3.32
N MET A 53 -2.32 13.30 -2.93
CA MET A 53 -3.33 12.79 -3.87
C MET A 53 -3.99 13.91 -4.69
N ARG A 54 -4.40 15.01 -4.06
CA ARG A 54 -5.02 16.13 -4.77
C ARG A 54 -4.07 16.83 -5.73
N LYS A 55 -2.79 17.02 -5.37
CA LYS A 55 -1.77 17.58 -6.26
C LYS A 55 -1.61 16.72 -7.50
N TRP A 56 -1.53 15.43 -7.27
CA TRP A 56 -1.43 14.39 -8.28
C TRP A 56 -2.62 14.44 -9.25
N LEU A 57 -3.85 14.33 -8.77
CA LEU A 57 -5.04 14.36 -9.64
C LEU A 57 -5.24 15.66 -10.44
N ARG A 58 -4.66 16.79 -9.97
CA ARG A 58 -4.78 18.11 -10.62
C ARG A 58 -3.70 18.38 -11.67
N ALA A 59 -2.65 17.56 -11.75
CA ALA A 59 -1.63 17.74 -12.76
C ALA A 59 -2.24 17.56 -14.17
N ARG A 60 -2.18 18.62 -14.97
CA ARG A 60 -2.77 18.66 -16.33
C ARG A 60 -2.09 17.71 -17.30
N GLU A 61 -0.86 17.31 -17.00
CA GLU A 61 0.01 16.51 -17.86
C GLU A 61 -0.28 15.00 -17.76
N TRP A 62 -1.21 14.59 -16.90
CA TRP A 62 -1.44 13.18 -16.59
C TRP A 62 -2.65 12.64 -17.33
N ASP A 63 -2.43 11.56 -18.08
CA ASP A 63 -3.49 10.88 -18.81
C ASP A 63 -4.48 10.17 -17.86
N ALA A 64 -5.62 9.75 -18.41
CA ALA A 64 -6.67 9.06 -17.64
C ALA A 64 -6.18 7.72 -17.04
N ARG A 65 -5.20 7.07 -17.68
CA ARG A 65 -4.61 5.81 -17.19
C ARG A 65 -3.80 6.06 -15.93
N PHE A 66 -2.99 7.12 -15.90
CA PHE A 66 -2.20 7.51 -14.74
C PHE A 66 -3.11 7.83 -13.55
N ARG A 67 -4.21 8.56 -13.77
CA ARG A 67 -5.20 8.85 -12.72
C ARG A 67 -5.80 7.56 -12.13
N ALA A 68 -6.11 6.58 -12.98
CA ALA A 68 -6.61 5.28 -12.53
C ALA A 68 -5.57 4.51 -11.70
N GLU A 69 -4.30 4.53 -12.09
CA GLU A 69 -3.22 3.88 -11.33
C GLU A 69 -2.99 4.54 -9.98
N ILE A 70 -3.02 5.87 -9.90
CA ILE A 70 -2.92 6.60 -8.63
C ILE A 70 -4.09 6.28 -7.70
N GLN A 71 -5.32 6.20 -8.23
CA GLN A 71 -6.50 5.80 -7.45
C GLN A 71 -6.37 4.39 -6.91
N LYS A 72 -5.89 3.43 -7.72
CA LYS A 72 -5.62 2.05 -7.27
C LYS A 72 -4.58 2.01 -6.17
N MET A 73 -3.45 2.71 -6.34
CA MET A 73 -2.39 2.79 -5.33
C MET A 73 -2.90 3.38 -4.02
N TYR A 74 -3.73 4.42 -4.08
CA TYR A 74 -4.29 5.02 -2.88
C TYR A 74 -5.30 4.13 -2.17
N ALA A 75 -6.19 3.48 -2.93
CA ALA A 75 -7.10 2.48 -2.37
C ALA A 75 -6.31 1.35 -1.69
N TYR A 76 -5.23 0.88 -2.33
CA TYR A 76 -4.33 -0.12 -1.79
C TYR A 76 -3.68 0.33 -0.46
N ARG A 77 -3.09 1.52 -0.41
CA ARG A 77 -2.49 2.06 0.83
C ARG A 77 -3.51 2.21 1.96
N LYS A 78 -4.74 2.62 1.65
CA LYS A 78 -5.83 2.68 2.64
C LYS A 78 -6.23 1.30 3.15
N GLN A 79 -6.21 0.26 2.31
CA GLN A 79 -6.44 -1.12 2.73
C GLN A 79 -5.34 -1.63 3.67
N VAL A 80 -4.06 -1.39 3.33
CA VAL A 80 -2.93 -1.75 4.18
C VAL A 80 -3.03 -1.06 5.54
N LEU A 81 -3.30 0.26 5.54
CA LEU A 81 -3.45 1.05 6.76
C LEU A 81 -4.57 0.52 7.66
N ALA A 82 -5.73 0.22 7.10
CA ALA A 82 -6.86 -0.30 7.86
C ALA A 82 -6.57 -1.67 8.50
N ILE A 83 -5.89 -2.56 7.78
CA ILE A 83 -5.48 -3.87 8.32
C ILE A 83 -4.47 -3.67 9.45
N PHE A 84 -3.46 -2.82 9.24
CA PHE A 84 -2.46 -2.50 10.25
C PHE A 84 -3.11 -1.92 11.53
N ASP A 85 -4.02 -0.96 11.39
CA ASP A 85 -4.74 -0.36 12.52
C ASP A 85 -5.55 -1.40 13.29
N SER A 86 -6.19 -2.34 12.60
CA SER A 86 -6.89 -3.45 13.25
C SER A 86 -5.95 -4.32 14.08
N LEU A 87 -4.76 -4.65 13.55
CA LEU A 87 -3.76 -5.48 14.24
C LEU A 87 -3.22 -4.77 15.49
N VAL A 88 -2.87 -3.50 15.36
CA VAL A 88 -2.38 -2.69 16.49
C VAL A 88 -3.46 -2.55 17.57
N THR A 89 -4.71 -2.32 17.18
CA THR A 89 -5.83 -2.22 18.13
C THR A 89 -6.04 -3.54 18.89
N SER A 90 -5.97 -4.68 18.18
CA SER A 90 -6.07 -5.99 18.84
C SER A 90 -4.94 -6.24 19.83
N GLU A 91 -3.71 -5.86 19.50
CA GLU A 91 -2.55 -6.05 20.38
C GLU A 91 -2.67 -5.20 21.65
N GLN A 92 -2.95 -3.91 21.50
CA GLN A 92 -3.12 -3.01 22.66
C GLN A 92 -4.29 -3.44 23.55
N THR A 93 -5.33 -4.00 22.95
CA THR A 93 -6.43 -4.58 23.71
C THR A 93 -5.95 -5.82 24.48
N ALA A 94 -5.21 -6.72 23.84
CA ALA A 94 -4.66 -7.91 24.49
C ALA A 94 -3.71 -7.58 25.64
N GLU A 95 -2.77 -6.66 25.44
CA GLU A 95 -1.84 -6.16 26.48
C GLU A 95 -2.58 -5.57 27.68
N ARG A 96 -3.70 -4.88 27.44
CA ARG A 96 -4.51 -4.29 28.52
C ARG A 96 -5.21 -5.34 29.41
N TRP A 97 -5.47 -6.54 28.87
CA TRP A 97 -6.13 -7.62 29.59
C TRP A 97 -5.16 -8.65 30.20
N GLN A 98 -3.86 -8.39 30.13
CA GLN A 98 -2.79 -9.16 30.78
C GLN A 98 -2.32 -8.48 32.08
#